data_AF-A0AAN7SNJ3-F1
#
_entry.id   AF-A0AAN7SNJ3-F1
#
_cell.length_a   1.000
_cell.length_b   1.000
_cell.length_c   1.000
_cell.angle_alpha   90.00
_cell.angle_beta   90.00
_cell.angle_gamma   90.00
#
_symmetry.space_group_name_H-M   'P 1'
#
loop_
_entity.id
_entity.type
_entity.pdbx_description
1 polymer ?
#
loop_
_entity_poly.entity_id
_entity_poly.type
_entity_poly.pdbx_seq_one_letter_code
_entity_poly.pdbx_strand_id
1 'polypeptide(L)'
;MWSVFYLLLITVVHETSCGYTSGAPCNVRNTALLETRGIWRKPKDAVQCVDVRSLGNKCVVPEFSELNLATTLYADHMRLTIVPEFVLVGMPNVHLIDLSGNLLRKIAKDAFLPYKHLKVLLLGNNRILIPKTTALLNSPSLSSLSLSNNKIRRLRIKTFSELKNLTTLYLDRNLLQNVRRSVFSGLKHLKYLHLGNNRLKVLPNVVMLNPKAVLIVKGNPFNSTRIIKPETL
;
A
#
# COMPACT_ATOMS: atom_id res chain seq x y z
N MET A 1 -66.76 7.63 7.52
CA MET A 1 -66.31 7.93 6.15
C MET A 1 -65.03 8.76 6.28
N TRP A 2 -63.89 8.09 6.48
CA TRP A 2 -62.58 8.73 6.68
C TRP A 2 -61.77 8.50 5.41
N SER A 3 -61.49 9.56 4.65
CA SER A 3 -60.59 9.49 3.50
C SER A 3 -59.16 9.70 3.99
N VAL A 4 -58.37 8.64 3.98
CA VAL A 4 -56.94 8.66 4.31
C VAL A 4 -56.20 9.13 3.05
N PHE A 5 -55.71 10.36 3.06
CA PHE A 5 -54.75 10.82 2.07
C PHE A 5 -53.41 10.12 2.33
N TYR A 6 -53.07 9.15 1.49
CA TYR A 6 -51.72 8.62 1.38
C TYR A 6 -50.81 9.74 0.87
N LEU A 7 -50.02 10.35 1.76
CA LEU A 7 -48.80 11.03 1.35
C LEU A 7 -47.83 9.95 0.87
N LEU A 8 -47.66 9.83 -0.45
CA LEU A 8 -46.46 9.21 -1.01
C LEU A 8 -45.28 10.07 -0.55
N LEU A 9 -44.59 9.62 0.50
CA LEU A 9 -43.20 9.97 0.75
C LEU A 9 -42.40 9.43 -0.44
N ILE A 10 -42.29 10.24 -1.49
CA ILE A 10 -41.24 10.08 -2.48
C ILE A 10 -39.97 10.37 -1.69
N THR A 11 -39.37 9.34 -1.11
CA THR A 11 -37.96 9.40 -0.78
C THR A 11 -37.27 9.65 -2.10
N VAL A 12 -36.87 10.90 -2.33
CA VAL A 12 -35.91 11.21 -3.38
C VAL A 12 -34.63 10.51 -2.94
N VAL A 13 -34.49 9.25 -3.34
CA VAL A 13 -33.19 8.60 -3.38
C VAL A 13 -32.43 9.42 -4.42
N HIS A 14 -31.56 10.31 -3.97
CA HIS A 14 -30.50 10.81 -4.82
C HIS A 14 -29.62 9.59 -5.15
N GLU A 15 -30.05 8.81 -6.14
CA GLU A 15 -29.18 7.91 -6.87
C GLU A 15 -28.22 8.80 -7.66
N THR A 16 -27.20 9.30 -6.97
CA THR A 16 -26.01 9.80 -7.65
C THR A 16 -25.33 8.58 -8.26
N SER A 17 -25.64 8.26 -9.51
CA SER A 17 -24.90 7.29 -10.30
C SER A 17 -23.46 7.80 -10.46
N CYS A 18 -22.58 7.35 -9.57
CA CYS A 18 -21.16 7.68 -9.63
C CYS A 18 -20.55 6.91 -10.82
N GLY A 19 -20.37 7.58 -11.96
CA GLY A 19 -19.60 7.04 -13.08
C GLY A 19 -18.11 6.90 -12.71
N TYR A 20 -17.50 5.78 -13.08
CA TYR A 20 -16.05 5.61 -13.13
C TYR A 20 -15.56 5.97 -14.52
N THR A 21 -14.36 6.54 -14.65
CA THR A 21 -13.70 6.63 -15.95
C THR A 21 -13.04 5.30 -16.27
N SER A 22 -13.59 4.56 -17.24
CA SER A 22 -12.92 3.44 -17.91
C SER A 22 -12.30 3.92 -19.23
N GLY A 23 -11.03 3.59 -19.45
CA GLY A 23 -10.26 4.09 -20.59
C GLY A 23 -9.15 5.06 -20.17
N ALA A 24 -8.14 5.22 -21.04
CA ALA A 24 -6.87 5.83 -20.68
C ALA A 24 -6.89 7.38 -20.74
N PRO A 25 -6.05 8.06 -19.92
CA PRO A 25 -5.17 7.51 -18.88
C PRO A 25 -5.47 8.03 -17.45
N CYS A 26 -5.51 7.13 -16.46
CA CYS A 26 -5.67 7.46 -15.03
C CYS A 26 -4.45 8.15 -14.38
N ASN A 27 -3.36 8.40 -15.11
CA ASN A 27 -2.73 9.72 -15.24
C ASN A 27 -1.53 9.60 -16.19
N VAL A 28 -1.09 10.75 -16.71
CA VAL A 28 0.01 10.89 -17.66
C VAL A 28 1.32 10.35 -17.04
N ARG A 29 1.71 9.09 -17.35
CA ARG A 29 3.10 8.58 -17.49
C ARG A 29 3.15 7.06 -17.75
N ASN A 30 3.03 6.68 -19.02
CA ASN A 30 3.59 5.44 -19.60
C ASN A 30 2.68 4.19 -19.71
N THR A 31 1.68 4.19 -20.59
CA THR A 31 1.25 2.91 -21.23
C THR A 31 0.93 3.01 -22.72
N ALA A 32 1.32 4.09 -23.40
CA ALA A 32 1.30 4.11 -24.86
C ALA A 32 2.76 4.12 -25.35
N LEU A 33 3.09 3.21 -26.28
CA LEU A 33 4.30 3.31 -27.07
C LEU A 33 4.04 4.36 -28.15
N LEU A 34 4.86 5.40 -28.18
CA LEU A 34 4.85 6.36 -29.28
C LEU A 34 5.58 5.68 -30.45
N GLU A 35 4.85 5.33 -31.50
CA GLU A 35 5.47 4.86 -32.74
C GLU A 35 6.16 6.06 -33.43
N THR A 36 7.11 5.79 -34.33
CA THR A 36 7.96 6.81 -34.97
C THR A 36 7.21 7.89 -35.75
N ARG A 37 5.91 7.72 -35.98
CA ARG A 37 5.02 8.67 -36.67
C ARG A 37 4.17 9.53 -35.73
N GLY A 38 4.37 9.42 -34.42
CA GLY A 38 3.69 10.27 -33.43
C GLY A 38 2.23 9.89 -33.14
N ILE A 39 1.80 8.69 -33.53
CA ILE A 39 0.43 8.19 -33.32
C ILE A 39 0.42 7.19 -32.17
N TRP A 40 -0.53 7.35 -31.24
CA TRP A 40 -0.68 6.48 -30.06
C TRP A 40 -1.58 5.26 -30.38
N ARG A 41 -1.20 4.04 -29.97
CA ARG A 41 -2.03 2.81 -30.10
C ARG A 41 -2.26 2.09 -28.76
N LYS A 42 -3.45 1.47 -28.63
CA LYS A 42 -3.93 0.72 -27.44
C LYS A 42 -3.74 -0.81 -27.61
N PRO A 43 -3.20 -1.56 -26.63
CA PRO A 43 -3.18 -3.04 -26.65
C PRO A 43 -4.59 -3.64 -26.44
N LYS A 44 -4.86 -4.80 -27.05
CA LYS A 44 -6.19 -5.43 -27.06
C LYS A 44 -6.71 -5.88 -25.66
N ASP A 45 -5.84 -6.01 -24.65
CA ASP A 45 -6.17 -6.65 -23.36
C ASP A 45 -6.18 -5.70 -22.13
N ALA A 46 -6.45 -4.40 -22.32
CA ALA A 46 -6.31 -3.40 -21.24
C ALA A 46 -7.66 -2.80 -20.76
N VAL A 47 -8.15 -3.27 -19.61
CA VAL A 47 -8.82 -2.43 -18.59
C VAL A 47 -7.95 -2.50 -17.33
N GLN A 48 -7.05 -1.53 -17.20
CA GLN A 48 -5.76 -1.75 -16.52
C GLN A 48 -5.67 -1.14 -15.11
N CYS A 49 -6.55 -0.22 -14.77
CA CYS A 49 -6.51 0.51 -13.50
C CYS A 49 -7.88 1.07 -13.13
N VAL A 50 -8.12 1.16 -11.82
CA VAL A 50 -9.27 1.82 -11.22
C VAL A 50 -8.74 3.00 -10.42
N ASP A 51 -9.11 4.21 -10.82
CA ASP A 51 -8.78 5.44 -10.10
C ASP A 51 -10.02 6.00 -9.42
N VAL A 52 -10.03 5.94 -8.09
CA VAL A 52 -11.15 6.42 -7.28
C VAL A 52 -10.87 7.79 -6.65
N ARG A 53 -9.74 8.44 -6.96
CA ARG A 53 -9.36 9.72 -6.35
C ARG A 53 -10.39 10.82 -6.57
N SER A 54 -10.96 10.86 -7.77
CA SER A 54 -11.98 11.83 -8.17
C SER A 54 -13.34 11.60 -7.50
N LEU A 55 -13.57 10.43 -6.89
CA LEU A 55 -14.85 10.07 -6.27
C LEU A 55 -15.05 10.66 -4.86
N GLY A 56 -13.98 11.16 -4.23
CA GLY A 56 -14.04 11.77 -2.90
C GLY A 56 -14.62 10.86 -1.79
N ASN A 57 -15.06 11.47 -0.67
CA ASN A 57 -15.68 10.77 0.47
C ASN A 57 -17.20 10.52 0.31
N LYS A 58 -17.77 10.75 -0.88
CA LYS A 58 -19.23 10.79 -1.09
C LYS A 58 -19.79 9.62 -1.90
N CYS A 59 -18.97 8.77 -2.50
CA CYS A 59 -19.43 7.68 -3.36
C CYS A 59 -19.14 6.30 -2.76
N VAL A 60 -20.15 5.43 -2.82
CA VAL A 60 -19.99 3.97 -2.77
C VAL A 60 -19.60 3.55 -4.19
N VAL A 61 -18.57 2.70 -4.35
CA VAL A 61 -18.29 2.05 -5.64
C VAL A 61 -19.39 1.01 -5.83
N PRO A 62 -20.29 1.12 -6.84
CA PRO A 62 -21.26 0.07 -7.13
C PRO A 62 -20.57 -1.28 -7.29
N GLU A 63 -21.28 -2.38 -6.99
CA GLU A 63 -20.86 -3.72 -7.40
C GLU A 63 -20.76 -3.75 -8.93
N PHE A 64 -19.55 -3.56 -9.46
CA PHE A 64 -19.28 -3.63 -10.88
C PHE A 64 -18.68 -4.99 -11.19
N SER A 65 -19.43 -5.84 -11.90
CA SER A 65 -18.94 -7.10 -12.45
C SER A 65 -17.70 -6.94 -13.35
N GLU A 66 -17.46 -5.72 -13.87
CA GLU A 66 -16.31 -5.36 -14.70
C GLU A 66 -14.99 -5.15 -13.94
N LEU A 67 -15.02 -4.97 -12.61
CA LEU A 67 -13.80 -4.79 -11.79
C LEU A 67 -12.95 -6.06 -11.69
N ASN A 68 -13.48 -7.20 -12.12
CA ASN A 68 -12.74 -8.46 -12.17
C ASN A 68 -11.47 -8.39 -13.03
N LEU A 69 -11.40 -7.47 -14.01
CA LEU A 69 -10.22 -7.29 -14.85
C LEU A 69 -9.19 -6.31 -14.28
N ALA A 70 -9.53 -5.59 -13.20
CA ALA A 70 -8.66 -4.56 -12.65
C ALA A 70 -7.37 -5.16 -12.05
N THR A 71 -6.23 -4.66 -12.52
CA THR A 71 -4.91 -5.06 -12.00
C THR A 71 -4.27 -4.01 -11.10
N THR A 72 -4.79 -2.78 -11.10
CA THR A 72 -4.25 -1.66 -10.33
C THR A 72 -5.37 -0.84 -9.71
N LEU A 73 -5.21 -0.43 -8.45
CA LEU A 73 -6.10 0.49 -7.74
C LEU A 73 -5.34 1.72 -7.26
N TYR A 74 -5.80 2.91 -7.63
CA TYR A 74 -5.36 4.20 -7.08
C TYR A 74 -6.45 4.77 -6.18
N ALA A 75 -6.16 4.82 -4.88
CA ALA A 75 -7.01 5.40 -3.84
C ALA A 75 -6.20 6.33 -2.93
N ASP A 76 -5.13 6.93 -3.45
CA ASP A 76 -4.24 7.82 -2.72
C ASP A 76 -4.87 9.22 -2.51
N HIS A 77 -4.45 9.93 -1.45
CA HIS A 77 -4.88 11.30 -1.14
C HIS A 77 -6.40 11.53 -0.98
N MET A 78 -7.15 10.48 -0.66
CA MET A 78 -8.62 10.53 -0.49
C MET A 78 -9.06 10.87 0.94
N ARG A 79 -8.13 11.09 1.88
CA ARG A 79 -8.40 11.33 3.31
C ARG A 79 -9.04 10.12 4.03
N LEU A 80 -8.83 8.90 3.52
CA LEU A 80 -9.38 7.67 4.10
C LEU A 80 -8.85 7.43 5.52
N THR A 81 -9.74 7.10 6.46
CA THR A 81 -9.37 6.73 7.84
C THR A 81 -9.34 5.22 8.06
N ILE A 82 -10.02 4.47 7.20
CA ILE A 82 -10.10 3.01 7.16
C ILE A 82 -9.90 2.52 5.73
N VAL A 83 -9.45 1.27 5.57
CA VAL A 83 -9.40 0.62 4.24
C VAL A 83 -10.85 0.30 3.84
N PRO A 84 -11.35 0.81 2.70
CA PRO A 84 -12.73 0.58 2.29
C PRO A 84 -13.02 -0.89 1.95
N GLU A 85 -14.26 -1.32 2.12
CA GLU A 85 -14.68 -2.71 1.91
C GLU A 85 -14.60 -3.18 0.46
N PHE A 86 -14.78 -2.29 -0.53
CA PHE A 86 -14.58 -2.65 -1.94
C PHE A 86 -13.11 -3.03 -2.24
N VAL A 87 -12.17 -2.51 -1.45
CA VAL A 87 -10.74 -2.92 -1.44
C VAL A 87 -10.54 -4.25 -0.69
N LEU A 88 -11.60 -4.94 -0.28
CA LEU A 88 -11.57 -6.28 0.30
C LEU A 88 -12.27 -7.34 -0.56
N VAL A 89 -13.23 -6.93 -1.42
CA VAL A 89 -14.15 -7.89 -2.09
C VAL A 89 -14.23 -7.72 -3.63
N GLY A 90 -13.94 -6.54 -4.20
CA GLY A 90 -14.35 -6.25 -5.60
C GLY A 90 -13.31 -6.40 -6.72
N MET A 91 -12.02 -6.70 -6.43
CA MET A 91 -10.93 -6.66 -7.43
C MET A 91 -9.95 -7.84 -7.29
N PRO A 92 -10.38 -9.09 -7.52
CA PRO A 92 -9.59 -10.29 -7.19
C PRO A 92 -8.23 -10.39 -7.89
N ASN A 93 -8.07 -9.75 -9.06
CA ASN A 93 -6.87 -9.82 -9.89
C ASN A 93 -5.90 -8.63 -9.69
N VAL A 94 -6.08 -7.83 -8.63
CA VAL A 94 -5.23 -6.67 -8.40
C VAL A 94 -3.80 -7.08 -8.03
N HIS A 95 -2.84 -6.40 -8.66
CA HIS A 95 -1.39 -6.55 -8.46
C HIS A 95 -0.80 -5.36 -7.69
N LEU A 96 -1.38 -4.16 -7.85
CA LEU A 96 -0.93 -2.95 -7.17
C LEU A 96 -2.11 -2.22 -6.51
N ILE A 97 -1.95 -1.88 -5.24
CA ILE A 97 -2.87 -1.01 -4.50
C ILE A 97 -2.07 0.18 -3.96
N ASP A 98 -2.49 1.39 -4.34
CA ASP A 98 -1.99 2.64 -3.77
C ASP A 98 -3.03 3.26 -2.83
N LEU A 99 -2.68 3.30 -1.55
CA LEU A 99 -3.44 3.92 -0.46
C LEU A 99 -2.62 5.03 0.21
N SER A 100 -1.61 5.56 -0.48
CA SER A 100 -0.72 6.57 0.08
C SER A 100 -1.41 7.93 0.30
N GLY A 101 -0.87 8.78 1.17
CA GLY A 101 -1.41 10.13 1.39
C GLY A 101 -2.78 10.16 2.07
N ASN A 102 -3.19 9.08 2.72
CA ASN A 102 -4.45 8.98 3.46
C ASN A 102 -4.25 9.23 4.97
N LEU A 103 -5.28 8.99 5.77
CA LEU A 103 -5.29 9.15 7.23
C LEU A 103 -5.37 7.80 7.97
N LEU A 104 -4.96 6.71 7.32
CA LEU A 104 -5.06 5.36 7.86
C LEU A 104 -4.22 5.22 9.13
N ARG A 105 -4.84 4.71 10.20
CA ARG A 105 -4.17 4.46 11.49
C ARG A 105 -3.95 2.99 11.79
N LYS A 106 -4.83 2.12 11.28
CA LYS A 106 -4.80 0.67 11.49
C LYS A 106 -5.12 -0.01 10.16
N ILE A 107 -4.58 -1.20 10.02
CA ILE A 107 -4.89 -2.13 8.93
C ILE A 107 -5.28 -3.43 9.62
N ALA A 108 -6.42 -4.01 9.24
CA ALA A 108 -6.80 -5.33 9.72
C ALA A 108 -5.78 -6.35 9.18
N LYS A 109 -5.29 -7.25 10.04
CA LYS A 109 -4.21 -8.18 9.71
C LYS A 109 -4.46 -8.92 8.39
N ASP A 110 -5.69 -9.38 8.19
CA ASP A 110 -6.05 -10.22 7.05
C ASP A 110 -6.78 -9.46 5.93
N ALA A 111 -6.75 -8.11 5.95
CA ALA A 111 -7.42 -7.26 4.95
C ALA A 111 -7.01 -7.60 3.50
N PHE A 112 -5.75 -7.96 3.28
CA PHE A 112 -5.23 -8.25 1.94
C PHE A 112 -5.06 -9.75 1.65
N LEU A 113 -5.50 -10.63 2.57
CA LEU A 113 -5.39 -12.08 2.42
C LEU A 113 -6.17 -12.66 1.21
N PRO A 114 -7.32 -12.09 0.79
CA PRO A 114 -8.03 -12.54 -0.42
C PRO A 114 -7.25 -12.28 -1.72
N TYR A 115 -6.40 -11.25 -1.78
CA TYR A 115 -5.72 -10.83 -3.00
C TYR A 115 -4.51 -11.69 -3.36
N LYS A 116 -4.77 -12.82 -4.02
CA LYS A 116 -3.74 -13.82 -4.37
C LYS A 116 -2.69 -13.31 -5.35
N HIS A 117 -2.99 -12.25 -6.10
CA HIS A 117 -2.10 -11.67 -7.09
C HIS A 117 -1.42 -10.37 -6.63
N LEU A 118 -1.78 -9.82 -5.47
CA LEU A 118 -1.23 -8.55 -4.98
C LEU A 118 0.29 -8.62 -4.79
N LYS A 119 1.02 -7.78 -5.50
CA LYS A 119 2.49 -7.68 -5.44
C LYS A 119 2.97 -6.42 -4.73
N VAL A 120 2.28 -5.31 -4.95
CA VAL A 120 2.70 -3.98 -4.47
C VAL A 120 1.60 -3.34 -3.65
N LEU A 121 1.95 -2.97 -2.41
CA LEU A 121 1.05 -2.24 -1.51
C LEU A 121 1.74 -0.96 -1.03
N LEU A 122 1.20 0.18 -1.44
CA LEU A 122 1.72 1.49 -1.08
C LEU A 122 0.86 2.10 0.02
N LEU A 123 1.44 2.27 1.21
CA LEU A 123 0.80 2.85 2.39
C LEU A 123 1.58 4.07 2.91
N GLY A 124 2.41 4.67 2.06
CA GLY A 124 3.22 5.82 2.42
C GLY A 124 2.37 7.03 2.83
N ASN A 125 2.93 7.94 3.62
CA ASN A 125 2.26 9.19 4.02
C ASN A 125 0.90 8.96 4.72
N ASN A 126 0.83 7.96 5.60
CA ASN A 126 -0.32 7.66 6.45
C ASN A 126 0.04 7.89 7.93
N ARG A 127 -0.74 7.30 8.85
CA ARG A 127 -0.50 7.34 10.31
C ARG A 127 -0.54 5.94 10.94
N ILE A 128 -0.08 4.94 10.19
CA ILE A 128 -0.22 3.53 10.54
C ILE A 128 0.58 3.21 11.81
N LEU A 129 -0.12 2.62 12.78
CA LEU A 129 0.45 2.18 14.04
C LEU A 129 0.85 0.71 13.95
N ILE A 130 2.06 0.41 14.42
CA ILE A 130 2.55 -0.97 14.51
C ILE A 130 1.83 -1.70 15.66
N PRO A 131 1.16 -2.84 15.40
CA PRO A 131 0.50 -3.63 16.44
C PRO A 131 1.45 -4.05 17.57
N LYS A 132 0.89 -4.32 18.75
CA LYS A 132 1.68 -4.70 19.93
C LYS A 132 2.08 -6.17 19.95
N THR A 133 1.17 -7.06 19.55
CA THR A 133 1.29 -8.50 19.77
C THR A 133 1.12 -9.33 18.50
N THR A 134 0.68 -8.71 17.40
CA THR A 134 0.36 -9.37 16.14
C THR A 134 1.22 -8.84 14.99
N ALA A 135 1.24 -9.59 13.88
CA ALA A 135 1.77 -9.08 12.62
C ALA A 135 0.96 -7.87 12.12
N LEU A 136 1.62 -6.99 11.36
CA LEU A 136 0.97 -5.82 10.77
C LEU A 136 -0.05 -6.21 9.71
N LEU A 137 0.33 -7.14 8.82
CA LEU A 137 -0.51 -7.64 7.75
C LEU A 137 -0.10 -9.06 7.36
N ASN A 138 -1.05 -9.79 6.78
CA ASN A 138 -0.91 -11.13 6.25
C ASN A 138 -1.26 -11.08 4.75
N SER A 139 -0.23 -11.16 3.91
CA SER A 139 -0.38 -11.11 2.45
C SER A 139 0.73 -11.95 1.82
N PRO A 140 0.50 -13.28 1.64
CA PRO A 140 1.53 -14.19 1.13
C PRO A 140 2.01 -13.86 -0.29
N SER A 141 1.17 -13.17 -1.07
CA SER A 141 1.45 -12.76 -2.46
C SER A 141 2.39 -11.55 -2.57
N LEU A 142 2.53 -10.77 -1.49
CA LEU A 142 3.13 -9.44 -1.50
C LEU A 142 4.66 -9.49 -1.63
N SER A 143 5.20 -8.74 -2.59
CA SER A 143 6.64 -8.64 -2.84
C SER A 143 7.23 -7.27 -2.50
N SER A 144 6.41 -6.21 -2.49
CA SER A 144 6.81 -4.84 -2.16
C SER A 144 5.80 -4.16 -1.25
N LEU A 145 6.30 -3.59 -0.15
CA LEU A 145 5.49 -2.88 0.85
C LEU A 145 6.12 -1.53 1.16
N SER A 146 5.35 -0.46 1.03
CA SER A 146 5.77 0.87 1.49
C SER A 146 5.01 1.31 2.74
N LEU A 147 5.77 1.61 3.81
CA LEU A 147 5.31 2.23 5.05
C LEU A 147 6.04 3.56 5.31
N SER A 148 6.58 4.17 4.25
CA SER A 148 7.34 5.41 4.36
C SER A 148 6.50 6.54 4.94
N ASN A 149 7.10 7.41 5.74
CA ASN A 149 6.42 8.56 6.33
C ASN A 149 5.11 8.21 7.09
N ASN A 150 5.14 7.19 7.95
CA ASN A 150 4.02 6.80 8.81
C ASN A 150 4.24 7.18 10.30
N LYS A 151 5.29 7.96 10.59
CA LYS A 151 5.69 8.35 11.96
C LYS A 151 5.99 7.15 12.87
N ILE A 152 6.43 6.04 12.30
CA ILE A 152 6.72 4.81 13.05
C ILE A 152 7.95 5.02 13.93
N ARG A 153 7.81 4.81 15.23
CA ARG A 153 8.92 4.99 16.21
C ARG A 153 9.62 3.69 16.59
N ARG A 154 8.88 2.58 16.60
CA ARG A 154 9.37 1.26 17.05
C ARG A 154 8.74 0.18 16.21
N LEU A 155 9.55 -0.79 15.81
CA LEU A 155 9.10 -2.04 15.21
C LEU A 155 9.19 -3.14 16.27
N ARG A 156 8.28 -4.10 16.21
CA ARG A 156 8.25 -5.23 17.13
C ARG A 156 8.69 -6.50 16.43
N ILE A 157 9.09 -7.47 17.25
CA ILE A 157 9.30 -8.83 16.78
C ILE A 157 7.96 -9.31 16.18
N LYS A 158 8.02 -10.03 15.06
CA LYS A 158 6.84 -10.48 14.28
C LYS A 158 6.05 -9.40 13.53
N THR A 159 6.44 -8.12 13.55
CA THR A 159 5.71 -7.08 12.77
C THR A 159 5.53 -7.47 11.31
N PHE A 160 6.53 -8.14 10.71
CA PHE A 160 6.50 -8.59 9.32
C PHE A 160 6.55 -10.12 9.16
N SER A 161 6.18 -10.91 10.18
CA SER A 161 6.37 -12.38 10.15
C SER A 161 5.60 -13.09 9.04
N GLU A 162 4.45 -12.54 8.63
CA GLU A 162 3.57 -13.15 7.64
C GLU A 162 3.91 -12.73 6.19
N LEU A 163 4.90 -11.86 5.98
CA LEU A 163 5.29 -11.34 4.67
C LEU A 163 6.44 -12.13 4.07
N LYS A 164 6.23 -13.44 3.94
CA LYS A 164 7.28 -14.41 3.62
C LYS A 164 7.95 -14.15 2.27
N ASN A 165 7.21 -13.64 1.29
CA ASN A 165 7.68 -13.36 -0.08
C ASN A 165 8.14 -11.92 -0.31
N LEU A 166 8.20 -11.09 0.75
CA LEU A 166 8.58 -9.70 0.62
C LEU A 166 10.05 -9.57 0.20
N THR A 167 10.29 -8.86 -0.90
CA THR A 167 11.63 -8.57 -1.42
C THR A 167 12.04 -7.12 -1.18
N THR A 168 11.08 -6.21 -1.07
CA THR A 168 11.33 -4.78 -0.89
C THR A 168 10.47 -4.23 0.23
N LEU A 169 11.10 -3.57 1.20
CA LEU A 169 10.43 -2.91 2.32
C LEU A 169 10.88 -1.46 2.44
N TYR A 170 9.93 -0.53 2.33
CA TYR A 170 10.18 0.88 2.57
C TYR A 170 9.71 1.30 3.95
N LEU A 171 10.67 1.78 4.76
CA LEU A 171 10.47 2.33 6.10
C LEU A 171 11.17 3.70 6.22
N ASP A 172 11.54 4.31 5.11
CA ASP A 172 12.18 5.62 5.10
C ASP A 172 11.23 6.73 5.61
N ARG A 173 11.84 7.85 6.04
CA ARG A 173 11.10 9.02 6.55
C ARG A 173 10.21 8.69 7.76
N ASN A 174 10.61 7.71 8.57
CA ASN A 174 9.95 7.38 9.84
C ASN A 174 10.75 7.96 11.02
N LEU A 175 10.43 7.52 12.24
CA LEU A 175 11.03 8.01 13.48
C LEU A 175 11.77 6.88 14.21
N LEU A 176 12.26 5.88 13.48
CA LEU A 176 12.93 4.71 14.04
C LEU A 176 14.26 5.12 14.68
N GLN A 177 14.46 4.76 15.94
CA GLN A 177 15.70 5.03 16.67
C GLN A 177 16.63 3.82 16.73
N ASN A 178 16.04 2.63 16.84
CA ASN A 178 16.73 1.35 16.91
C ASN A 178 15.90 0.30 16.16
N VAL A 179 16.57 -0.58 15.42
CA VAL A 179 15.93 -1.69 14.73
C VAL A 179 16.72 -2.96 15.02
N ARG A 180 16.07 -3.93 15.67
CA ARG A 180 16.66 -5.22 15.98
C ARG A 180 16.52 -6.15 14.78
N ARG A 181 17.52 -7.00 14.54
CA ARG A 181 17.46 -8.02 13.47
C ARG A 181 16.20 -8.89 13.54
N SER A 182 15.76 -9.24 14.75
CA SER A 182 14.60 -10.11 15.00
C SER A 182 13.27 -9.57 14.49
N VAL A 183 13.19 -8.27 14.16
CA VAL A 183 12.02 -7.68 13.49
C VAL A 183 11.81 -8.26 12.10
N PHE A 184 12.90 -8.62 11.41
CA PHE A 184 12.90 -9.05 10.01
C PHE A 184 13.08 -10.56 9.83
N SER A 185 13.02 -11.36 10.90
CA SER A 185 13.28 -12.81 10.82
C SER A 185 12.32 -13.57 9.89
N GLY A 186 11.12 -13.04 9.63
CA GLY A 186 10.17 -13.61 8.67
C GLY A 186 10.46 -13.27 7.20
N LEU A 187 11.34 -12.30 6.94
CA LEU A 187 11.57 -11.74 5.60
C LEU A 187 12.74 -12.45 4.89
N LYS A 188 12.58 -13.76 4.64
CA LYS A 188 13.64 -14.62 4.09
C LYS A 188 14.11 -14.24 2.68
N HIS A 189 13.27 -13.54 1.93
CA HIS A 189 13.54 -13.13 0.55
C HIS A 189 13.83 -11.63 0.41
N LEU A 190 14.03 -10.90 1.52
CA LEU A 190 14.27 -9.46 1.49
C LEU A 190 15.56 -9.14 0.74
N LYS A 191 15.46 -8.31 -0.29
CA LYS A 191 16.58 -7.82 -1.11
C LYS A 191 16.87 -6.36 -0.85
N TYR A 192 15.85 -5.55 -0.60
CA TYR A 192 15.98 -4.10 -0.43
C TYR A 192 15.27 -3.64 0.83
N LEU A 193 16.00 -2.97 1.72
CA LEU A 193 15.47 -2.38 2.93
C LEU A 193 15.79 -0.89 2.98
N HIS A 194 14.76 -0.06 2.84
CA HIS A 194 14.90 1.39 2.92
C HIS A 194 14.61 1.86 4.35
N LEU A 195 15.64 2.42 5.00
CA LEU A 195 15.59 3.02 6.33
C LEU A 195 16.10 4.46 6.34
N GLY A 196 16.27 5.07 5.16
CA GLY A 196 16.76 6.45 5.05
C GLY A 196 15.87 7.46 5.78
N ASN A 197 16.44 8.58 6.19
CA ASN A 197 15.73 9.65 6.89
C ASN A 197 14.95 9.15 8.12
N ASN A 198 15.60 8.34 8.96
CA ASN A 198 15.11 7.93 10.26
C ASN A 198 15.97 8.58 11.37
N ARG A 199 15.91 8.07 12.60
CA ARG A 199 16.67 8.54 13.75
C ARG A 199 17.64 7.48 14.26
N LEU A 200 18.12 6.60 13.36
CA LEU A 200 19.00 5.49 13.72
C LEU A 200 20.37 6.02 14.13
N LYS A 201 20.81 5.63 15.33
CA LYS A 201 22.14 5.96 15.84
C LYS A 201 23.19 4.89 15.53
N VAL A 202 22.74 3.69 15.19
CA VAL A 202 23.59 2.52 14.90
C VAL A 202 23.05 1.81 13.67
N LEU A 203 23.94 1.30 12.82
CA LEU A 203 23.56 0.48 11.68
C LEU A 203 22.87 -0.81 12.18
N PRO A 204 21.66 -1.12 11.70
CA PRO A 204 20.98 -2.32 12.12
C PRO A 204 21.67 -3.53 11.47
N ASN A 205 22.03 -4.52 12.28
CA ASN A 205 22.68 -5.75 11.82
C ASN A 205 21.67 -6.70 11.16
N VAL A 206 21.06 -6.24 10.06
CA VAL A 206 20.09 -6.98 9.23
C VAL A 206 20.79 -7.79 8.15
N VAL A 207 22.00 -7.36 7.75
CA VAL A 207 22.83 -8.00 6.72
C VAL A 207 23.16 -9.47 7.06
N MET A 208 23.15 -9.84 8.34
CA MET A 208 23.28 -11.25 8.76
C MET A 208 22.07 -12.14 8.42
N LEU A 209 20.88 -11.58 8.15
CA LEU A 209 19.70 -12.37 7.78
C LEU A 209 19.66 -12.70 6.29
N ASN A 210 20.16 -11.78 5.46
CA ASN A 210 20.40 -12.02 4.05
C ASN A 210 21.63 -11.18 3.63
N PRO A 211 22.80 -11.80 3.42
CA PRO A 211 24.02 -11.07 3.07
C PRO A 211 23.94 -10.37 1.72
N LYS A 212 22.97 -10.73 0.87
CA LYS A 212 22.71 -10.05 -0.42
C LYS A 212 21.73 -8.88 -0.29
N ALA A 213 21.18 -8.62 0.90
CA ALA A 213 20.24 -7.53 1.08
C ALA A 213 20.96 -6.16 1.08
N VAL A 214 20.44 -5.25 0.26
CA VAL A 214 20.90 -3.87 0.16
C VAL A 214 20.16 -3.01 1.19
N LEU A 215 20.93 -2.30 2.00
CA LEU A 215 20.42 -1.43 3.05
C LEU A 215 20.58 0.05 2.65
N ILE A 216 19.47 0.76 2.49
CA ILE A 216 19.47 2.18 2.14
C ILE A 216 19.21 3.00 3.42
N VAL A 217 20.25 3.66 3.94
CA VAL A 217 20.23 4.30 5.27
C VAL A 217 20.59 5.79 5.28
N LYS A 218 20.75 6.41 4.12
CA LYS A 218 21.08 7.84 4.00
C LYS A 218 20.13 8.73 4.83
N GLY A 219 20.67 9.74 5.51
CA GLY A 219 19.88 10.68 6.32
C GLY A 219 19.57 10.19 7.75
N ASN A 220 20.35 9.26 8.30
CA ASN A 220 20.27 8.87 9.71
C ASN A 220 21.43 9.47 10.52
N PRO A 221 21.22 9.84 11.79
CA PRO A 221 22.24 10.40 12.68
C PRO A 221 23.09 9.28 13.31
N PHE A 222 23.86 8.54 12.50
CA PHE A 222 24.74 7.50 13.01
C PHE A 222 25.83 8.09 13.92
N ASN A 223 26.06 7.45 15.07
CA ASN A 223 27.19 7.83 15.93
C ASN A 223 28.49 7.50 15.19
N SER A 224 29.35 8.51 15.00
CA SER A 224 30.66 8.37 14.36
C SER A 224 31.59 7.36 15.04
N THR A 225 31.33 7.02 16.31
CA THR A 225 32.18 6.15 17.14
C THR A 225 31.86 4.65 17.05
N ARG A 226 30.82 4.24 16.31
CA ARG A 226 30.46 2.82 16.09
C ARG A 226 30.42 2.44 14.61
N ILE A 227 31.26 3.07 13.79
CA ILE A 227 31.65 2.43 12.52
C ILE A 227 32.45 1.19 12.92
N ILE A 228 31.77 0.06 12.99
CA ILE A 228 32.41 -1.25 13.10
C ILE A 228 33.30 -1.33 11.85
N LYS A 229 34.61 -1.25 12.07
CA LYS A 229 35.59 -1.49 11.02
C LYS A 229 35.28 -2.84 10.37
N PRO A 230 35.34 -2.96 9.05
CA PRO A 230 35.19 -4.23 8.36
C PRO A 230 36.47 -5.06 8.53
N GLU A 231 36.78 -5.46 9.75
CA GLU A 231 37.92 -6.32 10.07
C GLU A 231 37.52 -7.30 11.18
N THR A 232 36.58 -8.19 10.85
CA THR A 232 36.45 -9.56 11.38
C THR A 232 35.35 -10.24 10.55
N LEU A 233 35.73 -10.64 9.33
CA LEU A 233 35.15 -11.78 8.63
C LEU A 233 36.07 -12.98 8.90
#